data_AF-A0A936IC61-F1
#
_entry.id   AF-A0A936IC61-F1
#
_cell.length_a   1.000
_cell.length_b   1.000
_cell.length_c   1.000
_cell.angle_alpha   90.00
_cell.angle_beta   90.00
_cell.angle_gamma   90.00
#
_symmetry.space_group_name_H-M   'P 1'
#
loop_
_entity.id
_entity.type
_entity.pdbx_description
1 polymer ?
#
loop_
_entity_poly.entity_id
_entity_poly.type
_entity_poly.pdbx_seq_one_letter_code
_entity_poly.pdbx_strand_id
1 'polypeptide(L)'
;MMAEAVEIGGAIELHQYGRQLITQKKYPEAMVIFEKNYNKHYGSWPTNVGMMRGYSAMGNLKKALEYAKIALSQAPTSEDKKNMEGLLKTLELGKLLEQ
;
A
#
# COMPACT_ATOMS: atom_id res chain seq x y z
N MET A 1 -7.08 -21.05 10.00
CA MET A 1 -5.77 -21.06 9.30
C MET A 1 -5.81 -21.39 7.80
N MET A 2 -6.97 -21.63 7.15
CA MET A 2 -7.05 -21.69 5.67
C MET A 2 -7.63 -20.41 5.05
N ALA A 3 -8.56 -19.74 5.75
CA ALA A 3 -9.15 -18.48 5.28
C ALA A 3 -8.11 -17.36 5.16
N GLU A 4 -7.34 -17.09 6.21
CA GLU A 4 -6.34 -16.01 6.22
C GLU A 4 -5.28 -16.16 5.13
N ALA A 5 -4.78 -17.37 4.84
CA ALA A 5 -3.74 -17.57 3.83
C ALA A 5 -4.27 -17.41 2.39
N VAL A 6 -5.50 -17.88 2.12
CA VAL A 6 -6.17 -17.70 0.81
C VAL A 6 -6.55 -16.24 0.59
N GLU A 7 -6.97 -15.56 1.66
CA GLU A 7 -7.29 -14.14 1.62
C GLU A 7 -6.03 -13.28 1.38
N ILE A 8 -4.86 -13.63 1.94
CA ILE A 8 -3.61 -12.91 1.65
C ILE A 8 -3.17 -13.08 0.19
N GLY A 9 -3.39 -14.25 -0.42
CA GLY A 9 -3.04 -14.50 -1.83
C GLY A 9 -3.70 -13.49 -2.77
N GLY A 10 -5.02 -13.34 -2.68
CA GLY A 10 -5.78 -12.36 -3.48
C GLY A 10 -5.41 -10.91 -3.17
N ALA A 11 -5.03 -10.62 -1.92
CA ALA A 11 -4.58 -9.28 -1.54
C ALA A 11 -3.25 -8.89 -2.20
N ILE A 12 -2.32 -9.84 -2.33
CA ILE A 12 -1.04 -9.61 -2.99
C ILE A 12 -1.23 -9.41 -4.50
N GLU A 13 -2.07 -10.22 -5.15
CA GLU A 13 -2.34 -10.09 -6.59
C GLU A 13 -2.90 -8.70 -6.94
N LEU A 14 -3.93 -8.26 -6.21
CA LEU A 14 -4.51 -6.93 -6.41
C LEU A 14 -3.50 -5.81 -6.10
N HIS A 15 -2.65 -5.99 -5.09
CA HIS A 15 -1.60 -5.03 -4.78
C HIS A 15 -0.58 -4.91 -5.92
N GLN A 16 -0.11 -6.03 -6.48
CA GLN A 16 0.82 -5.98 -7.61
C GLN A 16 0.18 -5.38 -8.86
N TYR A 17 -1.09 -5.70 -9.14
CA TYR A 17 -1.80 -5.10 -10.27
C TYR A 17 -1.96 -3.57 -10.11
N GLY A 18 -2.32 -3.10 -8.91
CA GLY A 18 -2.35 -1.68 -8.60
C GLY A 18 -0.99 -1.00 -8.82
N ARG A 19 0.12 -1.66 -8.44
CA ARG A 19 1.48 -1.15 -8.71
C ARG A 19 1.78 -1.03 -10.20
N GLN A 20 1.39 -2.02 -11.01
CA GLN A 20 1.55 -1.94 -12.47
C GLN A 20 0.75 -0.78 -13.08
N LEU A 21 -0.42 -0.44 -12.53
CA LEU A 21 -1.18 0.73 -12.97
C LEU A 21 -0.46 2.03 -12.60
N ILE A 22 0.17 2.11 -11.42
CA ILE A 22 0.99 3.27 -11.05
C ILE A 22 2.17 3.46 -12.03
N THR A 23 2.88 2.39 -12.42
CA THR A 23 3.99 2.51 -13.38
C THR A 23 3.51 2.96 -14.78
N GLN A 24 2.28 2.61 -15.14
CA GLN A 24 1.59 3.11 -16.34
C GLN A 24 1.04 4.54 -16.19
N LYS A 25 1.26 5.21 -15.05
CA LYS A 25 0.70 6.53 -14.70
C LYS A 25 -0.83 6.56 -14.64
N LYS A 26 -1.47 5.40 -14.50
CA LYS A 26 -2.93 5.22 -14.34
C LYS A 26 -3.33 5.31 -12.87
N TYR A 27 -3.03 6.45 -12.25
CA TYR A 27 -3.18 6.62 -10.79
C TYR A 27 -4.63 6.47 -10.29
N PRO A 28 -5.66 7.02 -10.96
CA PRO A 28 -7.04 6.83 -10.53
C PRO A 28 -7.46 5.36 -10.58
N GLU A 29 -7.13 4.65 -11.67
CA GLU A 29 -7.41 3.22 -11.79
C GLU A 29 -6.66 2.41 -10.74
N ALA A 30 -5.40 2.73 -10.47
CA ALA A 30 -4.62 2.09 -9.41
C ALA A 30 -5.30 2.25 -8.05
N MET A 31 -5.77 3.46 -7.74
CA MET A 31 -6.46 3.75 -6.49
C MET A 31 -7.72 2.90 -6.32
N VAL A 32 -8.55 2.77 -7.37
CA VAL A 32 -9.75 1.92 -7.34
C VAL A 32 -9.39 0.45 -7.03
N ILE A 33 -8.28 -0.05 -7.57
CA ILE A 33 -7.80 -1.41 -7.26
C ILE A 33 -7.36 -1.53 -5.80
N PHE A 34 -6.62 -0.56 -5.27
CA PHE A 34 -6.20 -0.58 -3.87
C PHE A 34 -7.36 -0.45 -2.90
N GLU A 35 -8.38 0.36 -3.21
CA GLU A 35 -9.60 0.47 -2.39
C GLU A 35 -10.37 -0.84 -2.38
N LYS A 36 -10.55 -1.49 -3.54
CA LYS A 36 -11.19 -2.82 -3.61
C LYS A 36 -10.42 -3.84 -2.79
N ASN A 37 -9.10 -3.82 -2.87
CA ASN A 37 -8.22 -4.70 -2.10
C ASN A 37 -8.38 -4.45 -0.59
N TYR A 38 -8.28 -3.19 -0.17
CA TYR A 38 -8.43 -2.78 1.23
C TYR A 38 -9.78 -3.21 1.83
N ASN A 39 -10.87 -2.99 1.11
CA ASN A 39 -12.21 -3.37 1.56
C ASN A 39 -12.40 -4.89 1.63
N LYS A 40 -11.88 -5.64 0.65
CA LYS A 40 -12.04 -7.10 0.59
C LYS A 40 -11.20 -7.82 1.65
N HIS A 41 -10.06 -7.25 2.01
CA HIS A 41 -9.08 -7.87 2.92
C HIS A 41 -8.93 -7.10 4.24
N TYR A 42 -9.97 -6.36 4.62
CA TYR A 42 -10.15 -5.71 5.93
C TYR A 42 -8.95 -4.90 6.42
N GLY A 43 -8.26 -4.20 5.52
CA GLY A 43 -7.08 -3.42 5.89
C GLY A 43 -5.91 -4.28 6.39
N SER A 44 -5.69 -5.46 5.81
CA SER A 44 -4.47 -6.25 6.02
C SER A 44 -3.24 -5.50 5.54
N TRP A 45 -2.06 -5.83 6.07
CA TRP A 45 -0.79 -5.16 5.77
C TRP A 45 -0.55 -4.81 4.29
N PRO A 46 -0.62 -5.75 3.32
CA PRO A 46 -0.33 -5.43 1.92
C PRO A 46 -1.35 -4.45 1.30
N THR A 47 -2.56 -4.35 1.85
CA THR A 47 -3.58 -3.42 1.36
C THR A 47 -3.34 -2.00 1.86
N ASN A 48 -2.88 -1.83 3.11
CA ASN A 48 -2.45 -0.52 3.62
C ASN A 48 -1.22 0.00 2.86
N VAL A 49 -0.28 -0.89 2.51
CA VAL A 49 0.85 -0.54 1.62
C VAL A 49 0.35 -0.07 0.25
N GLY A 50 -0.65 -0.75 -0.32
CA GLY A 50 -1.29 -0.35 -1.57
C GLY A 50 -1.94 1.03 -1.49
N MET A 51 -2.73 1.29 -0.46
CA MET A 51 -3.37 2.60 -0.23
C MET A 51 -2.34 3.72 -0.08
N MET A 52 -1.27 3.48 0.68
CA MET A 52 -0.14 4.41 0.80
C MET A 52 0.47 4.73 -0.57
N ARG A 53 0.75 3.72 -1.39
CA ARG A 53 1.34 3.89 -2.73
C ARG A 53 0.39 4.62 -3.69
N GLY A 54 -0.89 4.27 -3.69
CA GLY A 54 -1.92 4.93 -4.49
C GLY A 54 -2.06 6.41 -4.16
N TYR A 55 -2.22 6.74 -2.87
CA TYR A 55 -2.30 8.14 -2.43
C TYR A 55 -1.01 8.91 -2.72
N SER A 56 0.15 8.30 -2.52
CA SER A 56 1.41 8.92 -2.88
C SER A 56 1.49 9.20 -4.38
N ALA A 57 1.08 8.27 -5.25
CA ALA A 57 1.13 8.47 -6.69
C ALA A 57 0.19 9.59 -7.17
N MET A 58 -0.91 9.83 -6.47
CA MET A 58 -1.85 10.93 -6.71
C MET A 58 -1.41 12.27 -6.07
N GLY A 59 -0.26 12.32 -5.39
CA GLY A 59 0.20 13.52 -4.70
C GLY A 59 -0.47 13.79 -3.35
N ASN A 60 -1.33 12.89 -2.86
CA ASN A 60 -1.97 13.02 -1.56
C ASN A 60 -1.07 12.48 -0.45
N LEU A 61 -0.01 13.23 -0.14
CA LEU A 61 1.00 12.83 0.85
C LEU A 61 0.43 12.72 2.26
N LYS A 62 -0.59 13.51 2.61
CA LYS A 62 -1.26 13.42 3.92
C LYS A 62 -1.86 12.05 4.13
N LYS A 63 -2.70 11.59 3.20
CA LYS A 63 -3.28 10.26 3.28
C LYS A 63 -2.22 9.17 3.14
N ALA A 64 -1.22 9.36 2.26
CA ALA A 64 -0.12 8.41 2.13
C ALA A 64 0.59 8.17 3.49
N LEU A 65 0.85 9.24 4.26
CA LEU A 65 1.43 9.16 5.61
C LEU A 65 0.54 8.43 6.61
N GLU A 66 -0.78 8.65 6.57
CA GLU A 66 -1.72 7.94 7.44
C GLU A 66 -1.65 6.43 7.21
N TYR A 67 -1.74 6.00 5.95
CA TYR A 67 -1.67 4.57 5.59
C TYR A 67 -0.27 3.98 5.80
N ALA A 68 0.80 4.75 5.60
CA ALA A 68 2.17 4.32 5.89
C ALA A 68 2.37 3.96 7.36
N LYS A 69 1.82 4.76 8.29
CA LYS A 69 1.89 4.50 9.73
C LYS A 69 1.16 3.22 10.11
N ILE A 70 -0.03 2.99 9.53
CA ILE A 70 -0.80 1.76 9.75
C ILE A 70 -0.02 0.55 9.21
N ALA A 71 0.51 0.64 7.99
CA ALA A 71 1.32 -0.40 7.38
C ALA A 71 2.58 -0.71 8.19
N LEU A 72 3.25 0.29 8.76
CA LEU A 72 4.40 0.09 9.63
C LEU A 72 4.04 -0.71 10.89
N SER A 73 2.92 -0.38 11.55
CA SER A 73 2.46 -1.12 12.74
C SER A 73 2.04 -2.55 12.44
N GLN A 74 1.56 -2.83 11.21
CA GLN A 74 1.11 -4.15 10.77
C GLN A 74 2.20 -4.99 10.08
N ALA A 75 3.41 -4.44 9.91
CA ALA A 75 4.46 -5.09 9.15
C ALA A 75 4.86 -6.46 9.76
N PRO A 76 4.79 -7.56 8.97
CA PRO A 76 4.91 -8.92 9.50
C PRO A 76 6.35 -9.30 9.81
N THR A 77 7.33 -8.72 9.12
CA THR A 77 8.75 -9.00 9.35
C THR A 77 9.52 -7.72 9.72
N SER A 78 10.70 -7.90 10.32
CA SER A 78 11.61 -6.80 10.61
C SER A 78 12.12 -6.10 9.33
N GLU A 79 12.22 -6.83 8.22
CA GLU A 79 12.60 -6.27 6.92
C GLU A 79 11.50 -5.36 6.37
N ASP A 80 10.23 -5.80 6.46
CA ASP A 80 9.07 -5.01 6.07
C ASP A 80 8.95 -3.73 6.91
N LYS A 81 9.20 -3.83 8.22
CA LYS A 81 9.24 -2.65 9.12
C LYS A 81 10.28 -1.64 8.65
N LYS A 82 11.52 -2.09 8.44
CA LYS A 82 12.61 -1.23 7.98
C LYS A 82 12.31 -0.59 6.62
N ASN A 83 11.65 -1.33 5.72
CA ASN A 83 11.19 -0.79 4.44
C ASN A 83 10.14 0.32 4.65
N MET A 84 9.13 0.06 5.47
CA MET A 84 8.08 1.04 5.78
C MET A 84 8.63 2.29 6.48
N GLU A 85 9.60 2.17 7.38
CA GLU A 85 10.28 3.33 7.99
C GLU A 85 10.96 4.21 6.94
N GLY A 86 11.63 3.61 5.95
CA GLY A 86 12.23 4.33 4.83
C GLY A 86 11.20 5.06 3.97
N LEU A 87 10.09 4.39 3.64
CA LEU A 87 8.99 4.98 2.87
C LEU A 87 8.30 6.11 3.64
N LEU A 88 8.05 5.91 4.93
CA LEU A 88 7.48 6.93 5.82
C LEU A 88 8.36 8.18 5.81
N LYS A 89 9.68 8.03 5.98
CA LYS A 89 10.62 9.15 5.97
C LYS A 89 10.60 9.91 4.63
N THR A 90 10.51 9.21 3.50
CA THR A 90 10.36 9.84 2.18
C THR A 90 9.08 10.68 2.09
N LEU A 91 7.95 10.14 2.57
CA LEU A 91 6.68 10.85 2.60
C LEU A 91 6.70 12.05 3.57
N GLU A 92 7.36 11.92 4.72
CA GLU A 92 7.53 13.01 5.71
C GLU A 92 8.37 14.16 5.16
N LEU A 93 9.32 13.86 4.27
CA LEU A 93 10.08 14.85 3.51
C LEU A 93 9.27 15.52 2.38
N GLY A 94 7.98 15.20 2.24
CA GLY A 94 7.13 15.75 1.20
C GLY A 94 7.39 15.16 -0.18
N LYS A 95 8.07 14.01 -0.27
CA LYS A 95 8.41 13.36 -1.55
C LYS A 95 7.46 12.22 -1.87
N LEU A 96 7.17 12.05 -3.15
CA LEU A 96 6.40 10.91 -3.64
C LEU A 96 7.26 9.64 -3.55
N LEU A 97 6.61 8.50 -3.31
CA LEU A 97 7.25 7.20 -3.33
C LEU A 97 7.58 6.78 -4.77
N GLU A 98 8.78 6.24 -4.94
CA GLU A 98 9.19 5.53 -6.15
C GLU A 98 8.49 4.15 -6.20
N GLN A 99 8.09 3.71 -7.41
CA GLN A 99 7.06 2.67 -7.61
C GLN A 99 7.58 1.43 -8.31
#